data_AF-A0A530LEQ2-F1
#
_entry.id   AF-A0A530LEQ2-F1
#
_cell.length_a   1.000
_cell.length_b   1.000
_cell.length_c   1.000
_cell.angle_alpha   90.00
_cell.angle_beta   90.00
_cell.angle_gamma   90.00
#
_symmetry.space_group_name_H-M   'P 1'
#
loop_
_entity.id
_entity.type
_entity.pdbx_description
1 polymer ?
#
loop_
_entity_poly.entity_id
_entity_poly.type
_entity_poly.pdbx_seq_one_letter_code
_entity_poly.pdbx_strand_id
1 'polypeptide(L)'
;RQTIADTLGVGGIMRGLRTVPHLWKICEDMLAVCPQAIMLQYVNPMAINTWAIAEKYPDIKQVGLCHSVQGTAMELAHDLDIPYEEIRYRSAGINHMAFYLKFEHRQPDGSYRNLYPDLLRAYSEGRVPKPGWNPRCPNRVRYEMLKRLGYFVTESSEHFAEYTPYFIKDGREDLIEKFGIPLDEYPKRCIEQIERWKGQAEAYRSADKIEVEQSKEYASSIMNSVWTGEPSVIYGNVRNNGCITSLPYNCAAEVPCLVDASGVQPTFIGDL
;
A
#
# COMPACT_ATOMS: atom_id res chain seq x y z
N ARG A 1 20.03 5.06 -10.34
CA ARG A 1 19.79 5.14 -8.88
C ARG A 1 18.32 4.86 -8.61
N GLN A 2 17.95 4.44 -7.40
CA GLN A 2 16.58 4.10 -7.00
C GLN A 2 16.26 4.85 -5.70
N THR A 3 14.98 4.97 -5.35
CA THR A 3 14.55 5.59 -4.09
C THR A 3 14.45 4.51 -3.01
N ILE A 4 13.62 3.49 -3.25
CA ILE A 4 13.29 2.43 -2.30
C ILE A 4 13.79 1.07 -2.76
N ALA A 5 13.59 0.74 -4.04
CA ALA A 5 14.09 -0.48 -4.66
C ALA A 5 13.62 -1.79 -4.00
N ASP A 6 12.45 -1.79 -3.35
CA ASP A 6 11.91 -3.00 -2.70
C ASP A 6 10.78 -3.67 -3.47
N THR A 7 10.30 -3.04 -4.54
CA THR A 7 9.10 -3.44 -5.27
C THR A 7 9.41 -3.85 -6.70
N LEU A 8 10.04 -2.96 -7.47
CA LEU A 8 10.44 -3.20 -8.86
C LEU A 8 11.88 -2.75 -9.12
N GLY A 9 12.26 -2.67 -10.39
CA GLY A 9 13.61 -2.35 -10.81
C GLY A 9 14.58 -3.46 -10.43
N VAL A 10 15.88 -3.19 -10.58
CA VAL A 10 16.92 -4.19 -10.27
C VAL A 10 16.88 -4.60 -8.81
N GLY A 11 16.63 -3.64 -7.89
CA GLY A 11 16.55 -3.96 -6.47
C GLY A 11 15.35 -4.84 -6.12
N GLY A 12 14.16 -4.51 -6.63
CA GLY A 12 12.94 -5.28 -6.40
C GLY A 12 13.04 -6.69 -6.98
N ILE A 13 13.58 -6.84 -8.20
CA ILE A 13 13.79 -8.15 -8.84
C ILE A 13 14.74 -9.02 -8.00
N MET A 14 15.92 -8.49 -7.65
CA MET A 14 16.91 -9.23 -6.85
C MET A 14 16.38 -9.57 -5.46
N ARG A 15 15.59 -8.67 -4.86
CA ARG A 15 14.91 -8.92 -3.59
C ARG A 15 13.88 -10.05 -3.73
N GLY A 16 13.06 -10.04 -4.78
CA GLY A 16 12.09 -11.10 -5.06
C GLY A 16 12.76 -12.47 -5.20
N LEU A 17 13.82 -12.56 -6.00
CA LEU A 17 14.59 -13.80 -6.20
C LEU A 17 15.14 -14.38 -4.88
N ARG A 18 15.53 -13.52 -3.94
CA ARG A 18 16.00 -13.94 -2.62
C ARG A 18 14.86 -14.32 -1.68
N THR A 19 13.76 -13.57 -1.68
CA THR A 19 12.67 -13.69 -0.72
C THR A 19 11.73 -14.85 -1.04
N VAL A 20 11.36 -15.04 -2.30
CA VAL A 20 10.37 -16.06 -2.72
C VAL A 20 10.70 -17.47 -2.21
N PRO A 21 11.94 -17.99 -2.33
CA PRO A 21 12.28 -19.32 -1.82
C PRO A 21 12.09 -19.47 -0.30
N HIS A 22 12.21 -18.38 0.47
CA HIS A 22 11.99 -18.40 1.92
C HIS A 22 10.50 -18.45 2.25
N LEU A 23 9.68 -17.64 1.55
CA LEU A 23 8.23 -17.68 1.70
C LEU A 23 7.66 -19.06 1.34
N TRP A 24 8.21 -19.71 0.31
CA TRP A 24 7.83 -21.07 -0.05
C TRP A 24 8.08 -22.10 1.06
N LYS A 25 9.18 -21.99 1.81
CA LYS A 25 9.42 -22.85 2.99
C LYS A 25 8.37 -22.62 4.08
N ILE A 26 7.96 -21.36 4.29
CA ILE A 26 6.86 -21.04 5.21
C ILE A 26 5.55 -21.68 4.73
N CYS A 27 5.27 -21.65 3.42
CA CYS A 27 4.11 -22.34 2.85
C CYS A 27 4.16 -23.85 3.09
N GLU A 28 5.31 -24.49 2.92
CA GLU A 28 5.52 -25.92 3.20
C GLU A 28 5.23 -26.23 4.68
N ASP A 29 5.77 -25.42 5.60
CA ASP A 29 5.51 -25.55 7.03
C ASP A 29 4.03 -25.36 7.35
N MET A 30 3.40 -24.31 6.79
CA MET A 30 1.97 -24.04 6.99
C MET A 30 1.08 -25.19 6.53
N LEU A 31 1.35 -25.78 5.35
CA LEU A 31 0.59 -26.93 4.86
C LEU A 31 0.75 -28.16 5.77
N ALA A 32 1.92 -28.33 6.36
CA ALA A 32 2.19 -29.45 7.26
C ALA A 32 1.54 -29.27 8.65
N VAL A 33 1.54 -28.06 9.21
CA VAL A 33 1.19 -27.85 10.63
C VAL A 33 -0.09 -27.05 10.86
N CYS A 34 -0.49 -26.19 9.92
CA CYS A 34 -1.66 -25.32 10.07
C CYS A 34 -2.34 -25.02 8.71
N PRO A 35 -2.78 -26.03 7.94
CA PRO A 35 -3.23 -25.86 6.55
C PRO A 35 -4.48 -24.98 6.38
N GLN A 36 -5.18 -24.66 7.48
CA GLN A 36 -6.36 -23.79 7.46
C GLN A 36 -6.06 -22.34 7.84
N ALA A 37 -4.84 -22.03 8.31
CA ALA A 37 -4.44 -20.69 8.70
C ALA A 37 -4.35 -19.74 7.50
N ILE A 38 -4.59 -18.46 7.76
CA ILE A 38 -4.45 -17.39 6.77
C ILE A 38 -3.05 -16.80 6.92
N MET A 39 -2.26 -16.82 5.84
CA MET A 39 -0.98 -16.13 5.75
C MET A 39 -1.20 -14.63 5.55
N LEU A 40 -0.83 -13.84 6.55
CA LEU A 40 -0.81 -12.37 6.47
C LEU A 40 0.58 -11.91 6.01
N GLN A 41 0.70 -11.54 4.74
CA GLN A 41 1.98 -11.33 4.08
C GLN A 41 2.29 -9.81 3.98
N TYR A 42 3.28 -9.29 4.71
CA TYR A 42 3.70 -7.86 4.69
C TYR A 42 5.03 -7.57 3.95
N VAL A 43 5.75 -8.61 3.54
CA VAL A 43 7.11 -8.53 2.99
C VAL A 43 7.09 -8.12 1.52
N ASN A 44 7.78 -7.04 1.16
CA ASN A 44 8.02 -6.69 -0.24
C ASN A 44 9.07 -7.59 -0.92
N PRO A 45 9.03 -7.78 -2.26
CA PRO A 45 8.10 -7.20 -3.23
C PRO A 45 6.73 -7.90 -3.24
N MET A 46 5.67 -7.20 -2.82
CA MET A 46 4.36 -7.80 -2.57
C MET A 46 3.80 -8.54 -3.79
N ALA A 47 3.78 -7.90 -4.96
CA ALA A 47 3.19 -8.48 -6.16
C ALA A 47 3.92 -9.76 -6.60
N ILE A 48 5.26 -9.77 -6.56
CA ILE A 48 6.07 -10.94 -6.89
C ILE A 48 5.83 -12.06 -5.86
N ASN A 49 5.84 -11.72 -4.58
CA ASN A 49 5.68 -12.68 -3.48
C ASN A 49 4.29 -13.33 -3.50
N THR A 50 3.23 -12.52 -3.56
CA THR A 50 1.84 -13.00 -3.64
C THR A 50 1.64 -13.88 -4.86
N TRP A 51 2.14 -13.46 -6.02
CA TRP A 51 2.00 -14.25 -7.25
C TRP A 51 2.77 -15.58 -7.15
N ALA A 52 4.02 -15.56 -6.69
CA ALA A 52 4.83 -16.77 -6.56
C ALA A 52 4.26 -17.79 -5.56
N ILE A 53 3.64 -17.33 -4.46
CA ILE A 53 2.92 -18.21 -3.54
C ILE A 53 1.67 -18.78 -4.22
N ALA A 54 0.89 -17.93 -4.89
CA ALA A 54 -0.39 -18.35 -5.49
C ALA A 54 -0.24 -19.35 -6.64
N GLU A 55 0.88 -19.31 -7.39
CA GLU A 55 1.17 -20.28 -8.44
C GLU A 55 1.67 -21.61 -7.89
N LYS A 56 2.57 -21.57 -6.88
CA LYS A 56 3.22 -22.80 -6.38
C LYS A 56 2.41 -23.52 -5.30
N TYR A 57 1.70 -22.77 -4.45
CA TYR A 57 0.91 -23.29 -3.33
C TYR A 57 -0.51 -22.69 -3.35
N PRO A 58 -1.34 -23.04 -4.36
CA PRO A 58 -2.67 -22.47 -4.52
C PRO A 58 -3.62 -22.74 -3.34
N ASP A 59 -3.34 -23.76 -2.52
CA ASP A 59 -4.12 -24.12 -1.33
C ASP A 59 -3.80 -23.24 -0.11
N ILE A 60 -2.72 -22.45 -0.13
CA ILE A 60 -2.41 -21.48 0.92
C ILE A 60 -3.43 -20.34 0.85
N LYS A 61 -4.19 -20.16 1.93
CA LYS A 61 -5.00 -18.96 2.15
C LYS A 61 -4.06 -17.81 2.47
N GLN A 62 -3.79 -16.93 1.50
CA GLN A 62 -2.94 -15.76 1.71
C GLN A 62 -3.66 -14.45 1.39
N VAL A 63 -3.23 -13.39 2.06
CA VAL A 63 -3.50 -12.01 1.67
C VAL A 63 -2.24 -11.18 1.88
N GLY A 64 -1.81 -10.48 0.84
CA GLY A 64 -0.74 -9.51 0.93
C GLY A 64 -1.25 -8.17 1.45
N LEU A 65 -0.57 -7.59 2.44
CA LEU A 65 -1.03 -6.42 3.15
C LEU A 65 -0.02 -5.27 3.02
N CYS A 66 -0.53 -4.13 2.55
CA CYS A 66 0.20 -2.88 2.48
C CYS A 66 -0.68 -1.78 3.08
N HIS A 67 -0.10 -0.84 3.83
CA HIS A 67 -0.85 0.24 4.45
C HIS A 67 -1.15 1.41 3.49
N SER A 68 -0.78 1.25 2.23
CA SER A 68 -0.73 2.35 1.29
C SER A 68 -2.08 2.97 0.95
N VAL A 69 -3.12 2.14 0.85
CA VAL A 69 -4.46 2.60 0.44
C VAL A 69 -5.15 3.38 1.55
N GLN A 70 -5.10 2.93 2.80
CA GLN A 70 -5.61 3.74 3.91
C GLN A 70 -4.71 4.94 4.18
N GLY A 71 -3.38 4.75 4.10
CA GLY A 71 -2.38 5.81 4.29
C GLY A 71 -2.59 6.98 3.34
N THR A 72 -2.70 6.68 2.05
CA THR A 72 -2.92 7.71 1.03
C THR A 72 -4.30 8.37 1.17
N ALA A 73 -5.35 7.64 1.56
CA ALA A 73 -6.65 8.25 1.79
C ALA A 73 -6.64 9.23 2.98
N MET A 74 -5.92 8.89 4.06
CA MET A 74 -5.71 9.80 5.20
C MET A 74 -4.90 11.05 4.79
N GLU A 75 -3.85 10.87 3.97
CA GLU A 75 -3.06 12.00 3.43
C GLU A 75 -3.91 12.94 2.57
N LEU A 76 -4.74 12.41 1.68
CA LEU A 76 -5.61 13.20 0.81
C LEU A 76 -6.72 13.91 1.58
N ALA A 77 -7.26 13.27 2.62
CA ALA A 77 -8.22 13.87 3.54
C ALA A 77 -7.58 15.07 4.28
N HIS A 78 -6.38 14.88 4.81
CA HIS A 78 -5.58 15.94 5.42
C HIS A 78 -5.28 17.09 4.45
N ASP A 79 -4.91 16.79 3.21
CA ASP A 79 -4.65 17.79 2.17
C ASP A 79 -5.87 18.69 1.90
N LEU A 80 -7.08 18.14 2.01
CA LEU A 80 -8.34 18.86 1.80
C LEU A 80 -9.00 19.39 3.07
N ASP A 81 -8.40 19.16 4.26
CA ASP A 81 -9.00 19.49 5.56
C ASP A 81 -10.37 18.80 5.80
N ILE A 82 -10.52 17.56 5.32
CA ILE A 82 -11.74 16.76 5.50
C ILE A 82 -11.47 15.65 6.54
N PRO A 83 -12.38 15.40 7.50
CA PRO A 83 -12.25 14.26 8.40
C PRO A 83 -12.21 12.94 7.62
N TYR A 84 -11.26 12.06 7.96
CA TYR A 84 -11.03 10.82 7.21
C TYR A 84 -12.25 9.89 7.19
N GLU A 85 -13.00 9.85 8.30
CA GLU A 85 -14.23 9.11 8.49
C GLU A 85 -15.38 9.55 7.57
N GLU A 86 -15.30 10.74 6.97
CA GLU A 86 -16.26 11.23 5.98
C GLU A 86 -15.85 10.89 4.54
N ILE A 87 -14.68 10.26 4.34
CA ILE A 87 -14.21 9.85 3.03
C ILE A 87 -14.66 8.43 2.71
N ARG A 88 -15.27 8.26 1.54
CA ARG A 88 -15.48 6.96 0.91
C ARG A 88 -14.57 6.83 -0.29
N TYR A 89 -13.92 5.67 -0.42
CA TYR A 89 -13.06 5.41 -1.56
C TYR A 89 -13.16 3.98 -2.06
N ARG A 90 -12.83 3.82 -3.35
CA ARG A 90 -12.64 2.54 -4.01
C ARG A 90 -11.31 2.57 -4.75
N SER A 91 -10.39 1.67 -4.42
CA SER A 91 -9.07 1.57 -5.06
C SER A 91 -8.88 0.20 -5.71
N ALA A 92 -8.11 0.14 -6.80
CA ALA A 92 -7.72 -1.13 -7.42
C ALA A 92 -6.45 -0.98 -8.26
N GLY A 93 -5.68 -2.06 -8.39
CA GLY A 93 -4.51 -2.15 -9.27
C GLY A 93 -3.56 -3.23 -8.80
N ILE A 94 -2.29 -2.88 -8.61
CA ILE A 94 -1.27 -3.76 -8.00
C ILE A 94 -0.64 -3.05 -6.80
N ASN A 95 -0.01 -3.79 -5.88
CA ASN A 95 0.73 -3.19 -4.76
C ASN A 95 1.64 -2.03 -5.22
N HIS A 96 1.58 -0.91 -4.52
CA HIS A 96 2.30 0.35 -4.80
C HIS A 96 1.99 1.02 -6.15
N MET A 97 0.95 0.55 -6.85
CA MET A 97 0.41 1.17 -8.06
C MET A 97 -1.07 0.79 -8.21
N ALA A 98 -1.86 1.03 -7.17
CA ALA A 98 -3.32 0.99 -7.25
C ALA A 98 -3.84 2.42 -7.45
N PHE A 99 -5.01 2.57 -8.07
CA PHE A 99 -5.61 3.87 -8.34
C PHE A 99 -6.96 3.99 -7.65
N TYR A 100 -7.24 5.17 -7.09
CA TYR A 100 -8.53 5.46 -6.47
C TYR A 100 -9.62 5.67 -7.52
N LEU A 101 -10.25 4.59 -7.98
CA LEU A 101 -11.39 4.63 -8.90
C LEU A 101 -12.56 5.51 -8.39
N LYS A 102 -12.69 5.63 -7.06
CA LYS A 102 -13.56 6.60 -6.39
C LYS A 102 -12.82 7.22 -5.21
N PHE A 103 -12.98 8.53 -5.04
CA PHE A 103 -12.53 9.26 -3.86
C PHE A 103 -13.55 10.38 -3.59
N GLU A 104 -14.39 10.18 -2.58
CA GLU A 104 -15.63 10.93 -2.40
C GLU A 104 -15.83 11.37 -0.94
N HIS A 105 -16.41 12.55 -0.75
CA HIS A 105 -16.80 13.08 0.55
C HIS A 105 -18.29 12.86 0.80
N ARG A 106 -18.63 12.22 1.92
CA ARG A 106 -19.99 12.05 2.40
C ARG A 106 -20.57 13.40 2.83
N GLN A 107 -21.71 13.76 2.26
CA GLN A 107 -22.42 14.99 2.60
C GLN A 107 -23.43 14.76 3.74
N PRO A 108 -23.87 15.82 4.45
CA PRO A 108 -24.85 15.70 5.53
C PRO A 108 -26.18 15.05 5.13
N ASP A 109 -26.57 15.16 3.87
CA ASP A 109 -27.79 14.54 3.31
C ASP A 109 -27.60 13.06 2.92
N GLY A 110 -26.42 12.49 3.17
CA GLY A 110 -26.06 11.10 2.84
C GLY A 110 -25.59 10.90 1.39
N SER A 111 -25.58 11.93 0.56
CA SER A 111 -24.99 11.87 -0.78
C SER A 111 -23.46 11.86 -0.73
N TYR A 112 -22.82 11.62 -1.88
CA TYR A 112 -21.36 11.56 -2.00
C TYR A 112 -20.88 12.45 -3.15
N ARG A 113 -19.86 13.26 -2.87
CA ARG A 113 -19.29 14.22 -3.81
C ARG A 113 -17.88 13.81 -4.21
N ASN A 114 -17.61 13.73 -5.51
CA ASN A 114 -16.27 13.45 -6.03
C ASN A 114 -15.27 14.56 -5.63
N LEU A 115 -14.13 14.17 -5.06
CA LEU A 115 -13.10 15.08 -4.55
C LEU A 115 -11.95 15.36 -5.53
N TYR A 116 -11.90 14.67 -6.67
CA TYR A 116 -10.86 14.91 -7.68
C TYR A 116 -10.75 16.37 -8.16
N PRO A 117 -11.87 17.08 -8.43
CA PRO A 117 -11.81 18.50 -8.78
C PRO A 117 -11.18 19.37 -7.69
N ASP A 118 -11.39 19.05 -6.41
CA ASP A 118 -10.81 19.80 -5.29
C ASP A 118 -9.32 19.55 -5.14
N LEU A 119 -8.88 18.29 -5.29
CA LEU A 119 -7.45 17.92 -5.28
C LEU A 119 -6.69 18.63 -6.40
N LEU A 120 -7.23 18.62 -7.62
CA LEU A 120 -6.62 19.29 -8.77
C LEU A 120 -6.56 20.81 -8.56
N ARG A 121 -7.65 21.42 -8.08
CA ARG A 121 -7.70 22.86 -7.79
C ARG A 121 -6.67 23.23 -6.71
N ALA A 122 -6.66 22.51 -5.60
CA ALA A 122 -5.72 22.74 -4.50
C ALA A 122 -4.26 22.61 -4.94
N TYR A 123 -3.95 21.62 -5.79
CA TYR A 123 -2.60 21.42 -6.30
C TYR A 123 -2.19 22.54 -7.25
N SER A 124 -3.11 23.00 -8.12
CA SER A 124 -2.87 24.12 -9.03
C SER A 124 -2.65 25.45 -8.30
N GLU A 125 -3.29 25.62 -7.14
CA GLU A 125 -3.14 26.79 -6.25
C GLU A 125 -1.92 26.68 -5.32
N GLY A 126 -1.18 25.56 -5.37
CA GLY A 126 -0.01 25.33 -4.52
C GLY A 126 -0.33 25.08 -3.04
N ARG A 127 -1.58 24.74 -2.71
CA ARG A 127 -2.02 24.47 -1.32
C ARG A 127 -1.69 23.05 -0.84
N VAL A 128 -1.57 22.11 -1.78
CA VAL A 128 -1.26 20.70 -1.52
C VAL A 128 -0.11 20.26 -2.43
N PRO A 129 0.64 19.20 -2.10
CA PRO A 129 0.57 18.39 -0.87
C PRO A 129 0.99 19.20 0.36
N LYS A 130 0.29 19.02 1.47
CA LYS A 130 0.74 19.56 2.76
C LYS A 130 1.89 18.70 3.30
N PRO A 131 2.68 19.20 4.28
CA PRO A 131 3.71 18.40 4.93
C PRO A 131 3.15 17.11 5.51
N GLY A 132 3.76 15.97 5.16
CA GLY A 132 3.42 14.64 5.67
C GLY A 132 4.43 14.12 6.69
N TRP A 133 4.40 12.80 6.94
CA TRP A 133 5.28 12.15 7.90
C TRP A 133 6.76 12.13 7.49
N ASN A 134 7.06 12.13 6.18
CA ASN A 134 8.42 12.18 5.65
C ASN A 134 8.71 13.54 4.99
N PRO A 135 9.45 14.46 5.65
CA PRO A 135 9.76 15.77 5.07
C PRO A 135 10.65 15.68 3.81
N ARG A 136 11.32 14.54 3.56
CA ARG A 136 12.14 14.31 2.36
C ARG A 136 11.33 13.97 1.11
N CYS A 137 10.06 13.60 1.27
CA CYS A 137 9.18 13.18 0.20
C CYS A 137 7.88 14.01 0.25
N PRO A 138 7.85 15.22 -0.34
CA PRO A 138 6.71 16.13 -0.28
C PRO A 138 5.55 15.69 -1.19
N ASN A 139 5.59 14.47 -1.72
CA ASN A 139 4.51 13.82 -2.43
C ASN A 139 4.07 14.44 -3.76
N ARG A 140 4.95 15.20 -4.42
CA ARG A 140 4.63 15.94 -5.65
C ARG A 140 4.48 15.06 -6.89
N VAL A 141 5.15 13.91 -6.95
CA VAL A 141 5.10 12.99 -8.09
C VAL A 141 3.67 12.48 -8.31
N ARG A 142 2.97 12.09 -7.23
CA ARG A 142 1.61 11.55 -7.34
C ARG A 142 0.59 12.56 -7.81
N TYR A 143 0.65 13.80 -7.30
CA TYR A 143 -0.24 14.86 -7.76
C TYR A 143 0.00 15.25 -9.22
N GLU A 144 1.27 15.27 -9.61
CA GLU A 144 1.65 15.51 -10.99
C GLU A 144 1.17 14.36 -11.92
N MET A 145 1.09 13.14 -11.40
CA MET A 145 0.54 11.99 -12.12
C MET A 145 -0.99 11.93 -12.09
N LEU A 146 -1.64 12.41 -11.03
CA LEU A 146 -3.08 12.66 -11.00
C LEU A 146 -3.48 13.57 -12.18
N LYS A 147 -2.76 14.68 -12.40
CA LYS A 147 -3.04 15.57 -13.54
C LYS A 147 -2.96 14.90 -14.90
N ARG A 148 -2.11 13.87 -15.04
CA ARG A 148 -1.89 13.17 -16.32
C ARG A 148 -2.83 12.01 -16.54
N LEU A 149 -3.11 11.25 -15.49
CA LEU A 149 -3.86 10.00 -15.55
C LEU A 149 -5.34 10.18 -15.19
N GLY A 150 -5.71 11.28 -14.54
CA GLY A 150 -7.06 11.54 -14.05
C GLY A 150 -7.40 10.83 -12.73
N TYR A 151 -6.59 9.86 -12.32
CA TYR A 151 -6.75 9.12 -11.07
C TYR A 151 -5.52 9.27 -10.19
N PHE A 152 -5.75 9.36 -8.88
CA PHE A 152 -4.68 9.42 -7.89
C PHE A 152 -4.18 8.01 -7.60
N VAL A 153 -2.86 7.84 -7.60
CA VAL A 153 -2.21 6.55 -7.36
C VAL A 153 -1.89 6.36 -5.88
N THR A 154 -1.94 5.12 -5.41
CA THR A 154 -1.49 4.72 -4.10
C THR A 154 0.03 4.72 -4.02
N GLU A 155 0.46 4.71 -2.77
CA GLU A 155 1.82 4.75 -2.24
C GLU A 155 2.60 6.01 -2.50
N SER A 156 3.58 6.30 -1.66
CA SER A 156 4.33 7.56 -1.66
C SER A 156 5.03 7.85 -2.99
N SER A 157 5.28 9.13 -3.24
CA SER A 157 5.99 9.60 -4.43
C SER A 157 7.36 8.95 -4.64
N GLU A 158 8.06 8.58 -3.56
CA GLU A 158 9.32 7.83 -3.65
C GLU A 158 9.11 6.46 -4.31
N HIS A 159 8.04 5.71 -4.00
CA HIS A 159 7.75 4.43 -4.66
C HIS A 159 7.27 4.65 -6.10
N PHE A 160 6.29 5.55 -6.31
CA PHE A 160 5.69 5.72 -7.64
C PHE A 160 6.67 6.31 -8.67
N ALA A 161 7.67 7.07 -8.23
CA ALA A 161 8.75 7.53 -9.11
C ALA A 161 9.54 6.39 -9.75
N GLU A 162 9.61 5.21 -9.11
CA GLU A 162 10.29 4.04 -9.69
C GLU A 162 9.48 3.36 -10.81
N TYR A 163 8.14 3.48 -10.77
CA TYR A 163 7.24 2.90 -11.78
C TYR A 163 7.25 3.63 -13.11
N THR A 164 7.75 4.87 -13.15
CA THR A 164 7.68 5.71 -14.35
C THR A 164 9.06 6.21 -14.74
N PRO A 165 9.46 6.09 -16.03
CA PRO A 165 10.80 6.47 -16.47
C PRO A 165 11.02 7.99 -16.51
N TYR A 166 9.98 8.79 -16.23
CA TYR A 166 10.03 10.23 -16.44
C TYR A 166 10.81 10.98 -15.36
N PHE A 167 10.64 10.59 -14.08
CA PHE A 167 11.11 11.39 -12.95
C PHE A 167 12.56 11.10 -12.55
N ILE A 168 13.01 9.86 -12.69
CA ILE A 168 14.38 9.44 -12.36
C ILE A 168 15.08 9.10 -13.68
N LYS A 169 15.87 10.03 -14.20
CA LYS A 169 16.65 9.84 -15.44
C LYS A 169 17.96 10.62 -15.41
N ASP A 170 18.94 10.09 -16.12
CA ASP A 170 20.30 10.64 -16.14
C ASP A 170 20.33 12.07 -16.72
N GLY A 171 21.12 12.95 -16.08
CA GLY A 171 21.28 14.36 -16.49
C GLY A 171 20.05 15.24 -16.25
N ARG A 172 19.14 14.82 -15.36
CA ARG A 172 17.89 15.55 -15.04
C ARG A 172 17.68 15.69 -13.54
N GLU A 173 18.74 16.09 -12.86
CA GLU A 173 18.75 16.41 -11.43
C GLU A 173 17.71 17.49 -11.08
N ASP A 174 17.39 18.37 -12.02
CA ASP A 174 16.32 19.37 -11.91
C ASP A 174 14.96 18.74 -11.58
N LEU A 175 14.67 17.53 -12.08
CA LEU A 175 13.42 16.84 -11.77
C LEU A 175 13.42 16.28 -10.34
N ILE A 176 14.56 15.75 -9.90
CA ILE A 176 14.74 15.24 -8.55
C ILE A 176 14.50 16.36 -7.53
N GLU A 177 15.09 17.54 -7.76
CA GLU A 177 14.89 18.72 -6.93
C GLU A 177 13.45 19.25 -7.00
N LYS A 178 12.92 19.44 -8.22
CA LYS A 178 11.57 19.99 -8.43
C LYS A 178 10.49 19.16 -7.72
N PHE A 179 10.58 17.84 -7.81
CA PHE A 179 9.57 16.93 -7.25
C PHE A 179 9.91 16.41 -5.85
N GLY A 180 11.10 16.71 -5.32
CA GLY A 180 11.55 16.26 -4.00
C GLY A 180 11.64 14.74 -3.92
N ILE A 181 12.43 14.14 -4.83
CA ILE A 181 12.53 12.68 -4.94
C ILE A 181 13.72 12.19 -4.11
N PRO A 182 13.51 11.44 -3.03
CA PRO A 182 14.60 11.04 -2.15
C PRO A 182 15.32 9.80 -2.72
N LEU A 183 16.35 10.02 -3.52
CA LEU A 183 17.21 8.93 -4.00
C LEU A 183 17.99 8.31 -2.84
N ASP A 184 18.17 6.98 -2.87
CA ASP A 184 18.86 6.20 -1.84
C ASP A 184 18.21 6.32 -0.44
N GLU A 185 16.90 6.57 -0.42
CA GLU A 185 16.10 6.73 0.79
C GLU A 185 16.09 5.46 1.65
N TYR A 186 15.97 4.28 1.03
CA TYR A 186 15.83 3.02 1.78
C TYR A 186 17.04 2.70 2.66
N PRO A 187 18.29 2.71 2.18
CA PRO A 187 19.47 2.53 3.03
C PRO A 187 19.52 3.52 4.20
N LYS A 188 19.20 4.80 3.96
CA LYS A 188 19.18 5.83 5.01
C LYS A 188 18.11 5.52 6.05
N ARG A 189 16.91 5.17 5.60
CA ARG A 189 15.79 4.76 6.46
C ARG A 189 16.12 3.53 7.29
N CYS A 190 16.85 2.54 6.74
CA CYS A 190 17.28 1.38 7.49
C CYS A 190 18.18 1.75 8.68
N ILE A 191 19.15 2.66 8.48
CA ILE A 191 20.03 3.14 9.57
C ILE A 191 19.20 3.81 10.66
N GLU A 192 18.35 4.78 10.28
CA GLU A 192 17.48 5.52 11.19
C GLU A 192 16.52 4.58 11.96
N GLN A 193 15.94 3.59 11.28
CA GLN A 193 15.03 2.62 11.90
C GLN A 193 15.74 1.69 12.88
N ILE A 194 16.94 1.20 12.55
CA ILE A 194 17.73 0.34 13.43
C ILE A 194 18.08 1.07 14.73
N GLU A 195 18.50 2.34 14.62
CA GLU A 195 18.78 3.17 15.80
C GLU A 195 17.52 3.40 16.64
N ARG A 196 16.40 3.76 15.99
CA ARG A 196 15.12 3.95 16.67
C ARG A 196 14.63 2.68 17.38
N TRP A 197 14.72 1.52 16.74
CA TRP A 197 14.30 0.24 17.34
C TRP A 197 15.18 -0.16 18.52
N LYS A 198 16.49 0.11 18.48
CA LYS A 198 17.37 -0.10 19.64
C LYS A 198 16.92 0.76 20.83
N GLY A 199 16.64 2.05 20.60
CA GLY A 199 16.13 2.94 21.64
C GLY A 199 14.76 2.49 22.18
N GLN A 200 13.85 2.09 21.28
CA GLN A 200 12.52 1.59 21.67
C GLN A 200 12.60 0.30 22.49
N ALA A 201 13.44 -0.66 22.08
CA ALA A 201 13.63 -1.90 22.80
C ALA A 201 14.20 -1.66 24.21
N GLU A 202 15.13 -0.71 24.35
CA GLU A 202 15.66 -0.34 25.66
C GLU A 202 14.59 0.31 26.54
N ALA A 203 13.85 1.29 26.00
CA ALA A 203 12.75 1.93 26.71
C ALA A 203 11.70 0.93 27.21
N TYR A 204 11.35 -0.08 26.39
CA TYR A 204 10.38 -1.11 26.77
C TYR A 204 10.91 -2.09 27.82
N ARG A 205 12.22 -2.36 27.89
CA ARG A 205 12.79 -3.21 28.94
C ARG A 205 12.72 -2.56 30.32
N SER A 206 12.82 -1.23 30.38
CA SER A 206 12.81 -0.46 31.62
C SER A 206 11.44 0.14 31.97
N ALA A 207 10.43 -0.04 31.12
CA ALA A 207 9.12 0.56 31.33
C ALA A 207 8.29 -0.23 32.34
N ASP A 208 7.77 0.44 33.37
CA ASP A 208 6.81 -0.15 34.32
C ASP A 208 5.49 -0.55 33.64
N LYS A 209 5.14 0.15 32.55
CA LYS A 209 3.95 -0.08 31.74
C LYS A 209 4.24 0.26 30.28
N ILE A 210 3.81 -0.62 29.37
CA ILE A 210 3.81 -0.37 27.93
C ILE A 210 2.40 0.00 27.51
N GLU A 211 2.22 1.20 26.98
CA GLU A 211 0.96 1.63 26.40
C GLU A 211 0.90 1.22 24.92
N VAL A 212 -0.20 0.58 24.53
CA VAL A 212 -0.43 0.09 23.17
C VAL A 212 -1.71 0.72 22.65
N GLU A 213 -1.57 1.51 21.60
CA GLU A 213 -2.70 2.14 20.91
C GLU A 213 -3.06 1.33 19.65
N GLN A 214 -4.32 1.45 19.23
CA GLN A 214 -4.77 0.80 18.02
C GLN A 214 -4.10 1.41 16.78
N SER A 215 -3.29 0.61 16.10
CA SER A 215 -2.75 0.99 14.79
C SER A 215 -3.83 0.94 13.69
N LYS A 216 -3.51 1.46 12.51
CA LYS A 216 -4.36 1.38 11.31
C LYS A 216 -3.98 0.23 10.37
N GLU A 217 -3.24 -0.75 10.89
CA GLU A 217 -2.83 -1.94 10.14
C GLU A 217 -3.95 -2.99 10.08
N TYR A 218 -4.05 -3.69 8.95
CA TYR A 218 -5.18 -4.59 8.68
C TYR A 218 -5.15 -5.91 9.44
N ALA A 219 -4.00 -6.37 9.93
CA ALA A 219 -3.86 -7.71 10.52
C ALA A 219 -4.86 -7.96 11.66
N SER A 220 -4.97 -7.04 12.62
CA SER A 220 -5.89 -7.18 13.75
C SER A 220 -7.36 -7.14 13.32
N SER A 221 -7.71 -6.30 12.33
CA SER A 221 -9.05 -6.27 11.74
C SER A 221 -9.41 -7.58 11.06
N ILE A 222 -8.48 -8.17 10.31
CA ILE A 222 -8.68 -9.48 9.65
C ILE A 222 -8.90 -10.56 10.70
N MET A 223 -8.03 -10.62 11.72
CA MET A 223 -8.15 -11.60 12.81
C MET A 223 -9.49 -11.47 13.54
N ASN A 224 -9.92 -10.24 13.84
CA ASN A 224 -11.21 -9.99 14.48
C ASN A 224 -12.37 -10.45 13.60
N SER A 225 -12.41 -10.02 12.33
CA SER A 225 -13.50 -10.37 11.40
C SER A 225 -13.63 -11.86 11.13
N VAL A 226 -12.50 -12.56 11.00
CA VAL A 226 -12.49 -14.02 10.82
C VAL A 226 -12.95 -14.74 12.09
N TRP A 227 -12.59 -14.23 13.26
CA TRP A 227 -12.94 -14.84 14.54
C TRP A 227 -14.39 -14.60 14.96
N THR A 228 -14.89 -13.37 14.80
CA THR A 228 -16.22 -12.96 15.28
C THR A 228 -17.31 -13.07 14.22
N GLY A 229 -16.93 -13.10 12.94
CA GLY A 229 -17.84 -12.96 11.81
C GLY A 229 -18.32 -11.53 11.56
N GLU A 230 -17.86 -10.54 12.33
CA GLU A 230 -18.17 -9.13 12.09
C GLU A 230 -17.44 -8.65 10.82
N PRO A 231 -18.16 -8.23 9.77
CA PRO A 231 -17.53 -7.96 8.49
C PRO A 231 -16.65 -6.70 8.52
N SER A 232 -15.48 -6.77 7.88
CA SER A 232 -14.64 -5.61 7.60
C SER A 232 -14.22 -5.57 6.12
N VAL A 233 -13.79 -4.39 5.66
CA VAL A 233 -13.20 -4.22 4.32
C VAL A 233 -11.74 -3.86 4.47
N ILE A 234 -10.89 -4.62 3.80
CA ILE A 234 -9.45 -4.36 3.69
C ILE A 234 -9.06 -4.25 2.22
N TYR A 235 -7.98 -3.56 1.90
CA TYR A 235 -7.39 -3.60 0.56
C TYR A 235 -6.23 -4.58 0.57
N GLY A 236 -6.40 -5.69 -0.14
CA GLY A 236 -5.50 -6.84 -0.05
C GLY A 236 -4.96 -7.22 -1.41
N ASN A 237 -3.72 -7.70 -1.41
CA ASN A 237 -3.06 -8.29 -2.57
C ASN A 237 -3.39 -9.78 -2.64
N VAL A 238 -4.01 -10.19 -3.73
CA VAL A 238 -4.52 -11.54 -3.96
C VAL A 238 -4.24 -11.98 -5.39
N ARG A 239 -4.39 -13.28 -5.69
CA ARG A 239 -4.38 -13.76 -7.08
C ARG A 239 -5.58 -13.19 -7.83
N ASN A 240 -5.34 -12.62 -9.01
CA ASN A 240 -6.36 -11.97 -9.81
C ASN A 240 -7.27 -12.97 -10.56
N ASN A 241 -8.15 -13.69 -9.87
CA ASN A 241 -9.09 -14.64 -10.49
C ASN A 241 -10.27 -13.93 -11.21
N GLY A 242 -9.96 -12.94 -12.05
CA GLY A 242 -10.94 -12.12 -12.77
C GLY A 242 -11.50 -10.94 -11.98
N CYS A 243 -10.85 -10.56 -10.87
CA CYS A 243 -11.27 -9.37 -10.10
C CYS A 243 -11.09 -8.10 -10.93
N ILE A 244 -9.94 -7.98 -11.60
CA ILE A 244 -9.62 -6.90 -12.55
C ILE A 244 -9.49 -7.53 -13.94
N THR A 245 -10.42 -7.22 -14.84
CA THR A 245 -10.59 -7.94 -16.11
C THR A 245 -9.61 -7.53 -17.20
N SER A 246 -9.00 -6.35 -17.10
CA SER A 246 -7.93 -5.90 -18.00
C SER A 246 -6.52 -6.29 -17.56
N LEU A 247 -6.38 -6.92 -16.39
CA LEU A 247 -5.12 -7.50 -15.94
C LEU A 247 -5.09 -9.02 -16.20
N PRO A 248 -3.91 -9.63 -16.33
CA PRO A 248 -3.80 -11.09 -16.48
C PRO A 248 -4.50 -11.86 -15.34
N TYR A 249 -5.18 -12.97 -15.69
CA TYR A 249 -6.04 -13.76 -14.79
C TYR A 249 -5.32 -14.43 -13.59
N ASN A 250 -3.99 -14.35 -13.51
CA ASN A 250 -3.25 -14.97 -12.42
C ASN A 250 -2.24 -14.03 -11.75
N CYS A 251 -2.15 -12.77 -12.21
CA CYS A 251 -1.22 -11.84 -11.58
C CYS A 251 -1.66 -11.53 -10.14
N ALA A 252 -0.76 -11.00 -9.33
CA ALA A 252 -1.18 -10.36 -8.09
C ALA A 252 -1.97 -9.08 -8.42
N ALA A 253 -3.08 -8.86 -7.73
CA ALA A 253 -3.88 -7.64 -7.81
C ALA A 253 -4.22 -7.15 -6.40
N GLU A 254 -4.21 -5.84 -6.22
CA GLU A 254 -4.65 -5.15 -5.01
C GLU A 254 -6.09 -4.66 -5.21
N VAL A 255 -7.02 -5.20 -4.45
CA VAL A 255 -8.46 -4.93 -4.57
C VAL A 255 -9.11 -4.84 -3.18
N PRO A 256 -10.31 -4.24 -3.04
CA PRO A 256 -11.06 -4.36 -1.81
C PRO A 256 -11.46 -5.82 -1.61
N CYS A 257 -11.29 -6.30 -0.39
CA CYS A 257 -11.68 -7.62 0.05
C CYS A 257 -12.65 -7.49 1.23
N LEU A 258 -13.78 -8.18 1.17
CA LEU A 258 -14.64 -8.39 2.32
C LEU A 258 -14.00 -9.47 3.20
N VAL A 259 -13.95 -9.23 4.51
CA VAL A 259 -13.44 -10.20 5.48
C VAL A 259 -14.51 -10.47 6.51
N ASP A 260 -14.86 -11.74 6.70
CA ASP A 260 -15.80 -12.24 7.71
C ASP A 260 -15.41 -13.69 8.10
N ALA A 261 -16.33 -14.44 8.72
CA ALA A 261 -16.12 -15.83 9.13
C ALA A 261 -15.77 -16.79 7.96
N SER A 262 -16.06 -16.41 6.72
CA SER A 262 -15.70 -17.14 5.49
C SER A 262 -14.27 -16.85 5.03
N GLY A 263 -13.56 -15.93 5.69
CA GLY A 263 -12.21 -15.51 5.33
C GLY A 263 -12.19 -14.28 4.41
N VAL A 264 -11.09 -14.14 3.68
CA VAL A 264 -10.84 -12.98 2.80
C VAL A 264 -11.45 -13.24 1.41
N GLN A 265 -12.35 -12.37 1.00
CA GLN A 265 -13.14 -12.49 -0.23
C GLN A 265 -12.91 -11.27 -1.13
N PRO A 266 -12.08 -11.39 -2.18
CA PRO A 266 -11.83 -10.31 -3.13
C PRO A 266 -13.10 -9.86 -3.85
N THR A 267 -13.23 -8.56 -4.09
CA THR A 267 -14.37 -7.99 -4.82
C THR A 267 -14.08 -7.79 -6.31
N PHE A 268 -15.10 -7.94 -7.15
CA PHE A 268 -15.01 -7.69 -8.58
C PHE A 268 -14.89 -6.18 -8.87
N ILE A 269 -13.86 -5.79 -9.61
CA ILE A 269 -13.60 -4.42 -10.06
C ILE A 269 -14.14 -4.20 -11.48
N GLY A 270 -13.86 -5.13 -12.39
CA GLY A 270 -14.06 -4.94 -13.83
C GLY A 270 -12.80 -4.40 -14.51
N ASP A 271 -13.00 -3.56 -15.52
CA ASP A 271 -11.91 -2.89 -16.24
C ASP A 271 -11.40 -1.65 -15.46
N LEU A 272 -10.12 -1.29 -15.67
CA LEU A 272 -9.46 -0.12 -15.07
C LEU A 272 -9.30 1.00 -16.10
#